data_AF-A0A527XYP0-F1
#
_entry.id   AF-A0A527XYP0-F1
#
_cell.length_a   1.000
_cell.length_b   1.000
_cell.length_c   1.000
_cell.angle_alpha   90.00
_cell.angle_beta   90.00
_cell.angle_gamma   90.00
#
_symmetry.space_group_name_H-M   'P 1'
#
loop_
_entity.id
_entity.type
_entity.pdbx_description
1 polymer ?
#
loop_
_entity_poly.entity_id
_entity_poly.type
_entity_poly.pdbx_seq_one_letter_code
_entity_poly.pdbx_strand_id
1 'polypeptide(L)'
;TKLQARSDSIQTFATHVSHELKSPLTAIQGAAELLRDSGGAMDEAERRRFSNNIVTDAGRLNLLVRRLLDLARAENLEPSGESTTLHAALASLPIDTRLEARLEGGGDIGLGISSENLGIVLANLIDNS
;
A
#
# COMPACT_ATOMS: atom_id res chain seq x y z
N THR A 1 28.40 1.78 1.45
CA THR A 1 28.19 0.80 0.34
C THR A 1 26.74 0.84 -0.08
N LYS A 2 26.38 0.52 -1.34
CA LYS A 2 24.97 0.47 -1.80
C LYS A 2 24.07 -0.44 -0.92
N LEU A 3 24.63 -1.54 -0.37
CA LEU A 3 23.93 -2.42 0.58
C LEU A 3 23.53 -1.73 1.89
N GLN A 4 24.42 -0.89 2.44
CA GLN A 4 24.16 -0.19 3.71
C GLN A 4 23.04 0.83 3.56
N ALA A 5 23.08 1.63 2.49
CA ALA A 5 22.02 2.62 2.21
C ALA A 5 20.65 1.96 1.99
N ARG A 6 20.62 0.77 1.37
CA ARG A 6 19.40 -0.02 1.20
C ARG A 6 18.86 -0.53 2.54
N SER A 7 19.73 -1.10 3.37
CA SER A 7 19.37 -1.57 4.72
C SER A 7 18.83 -0.46 5.61
N ASP A 8 19.46 0.72 5.57
CA ASP A 8 19.04 1.87 6.37
C ASP A 8 17.66 2.38 5.92
N SER A 9 17.39 2.40 4.61
CA SER A 9 16.08 2.82 4.09
C SER A 9 14.94 1.88 4.51
N ILE A 10 15.19 0.57 4.55
CA ILE A 10 14.21 -0.42 5.03
C ILE A 10 13.96 -0.22 6.52
N GLN A 11 15.01 -0.06 7.31
CA GLN A 11 14.90 0.14 8.76
C GLN A 11 14.07 1.39 9.08
N THR A 12 14.33 2.51 8.38
CA THR A 12 13.57 3.75 8.53
C THR A 12 12.12 3.55 8.11
N PHE A 13 11.85 2.88 6.98
CA PHE A 13 10.48 2.61 6.54
C PHE A 13 9.72 1.71 7.51
N ALA A 14 10.32 0.61 7.97
CA ALA A 14 9.72 -0.31 8.93
C ALA A 14 9.42 0.38 10.26
N THR A 15 10.31 1.25 10.72
CA THR A 15 10.10 2.08 11.93
C THR A 15 8.94 3.04 11.73
N HIS A 16 8.90 3.73 10.60
CA HIS A 16 7.81 4.65 10.27
C HIS A 16 6.46 3.94 10.20
N VAL A 17 6.37 2.82 9.48
CA VAL A 17 5.14 2.01 9.39
C VAL A 17 4.74 1.48 10.76
N SER A 18 5.68 1.06 11.61
CA SER A 18 5.35 0.61 12.98
C SER A 18 4.70 1.72 13.81
N HIS A 19 5.18 2.96 13.69
CA HIS A 19 4.55 4.11 14.33
C HIS A 19 3.17 4.42 13.73
N GLU A 20 3.04 4.37 12.40
CA GLU A 20 1.76 4.59 11.72
C GLU A 20 0.73 3.49 11.99
N LEU A 21 1.14 2.24 12.26
CA LEU A 21 0.25 1.14 12.64
C LEU A 21 -0.27 1.30 14.06
N LYS A 22 0.54 1.85 14.98
CA LYS A 22 0.17 2.00 16.40
C LYS A 22 -1.04 2.91 16.59
N SER A 23 -1.12 4.00 15.83
CA SER A 23 -2.22 4.96 15.92
C SER A 23 -3.61 4.37 15.60
N PRO A 24 -3.86 3.79 14.41
CA PRO A 24 -5.14 3.17 14.08
C PRO A 24 -5.43 1.96 14.97
N LEU A 25 -4.43 1.18 15.39
CA LEU A 25 -4.66 0.09 16.34
C LEU A 25 -5.16 0.60 17.70
N THR A 26 -4.56 1.66 18.23
CA THR A 26 -4.99 2.30 19.49
C THR A 26 -6.41 2.85 19.35
N ALA A 27 -6.74 3.47 18.22
CA ALA A 27 -8.06 4.01 17.95
C ALA A 27 -9.14 2.90 17.85
N ILE A 28 -8.84 1.79 17.17
CA ILE A 28 -9.72 0.61 17.10
C ILE A 28 -9.96 0.06 18.51
N GLN A 29 -8.91 -0.11 19.30
CA GLN A 29 -9.01 -0.62 20.66
C GLN A 29 -9.89 0.28 21.53
N GLY A 30 -9.64 1.60 21.53
CA GLY A 30 -10.44 2.55 22.30
C GLY A 30 -11.91 2.59 21.86
N ALA A 31 -12.18 2.57 20.55
CA ALA A 31 -13.55 2.52 20.03
C ALA A 31 -14.26 1.21 20.41
N ALA A 32 -13.56 0.07 20.35
CA ALA A 32 -14.10 -1.22 20.74
C ALA A 32 -14.36 -1.32 22.25
N GLU A 33 -13.48 -0.76 23.08
CA GLU A 33 -13.68 -0.65 24.53
C GLU A 33 -14.90 0.20 24.87
N LEU A 34 -15.06 1.37 24.22
CA LEU A 34 -16.24 2.22 24.40
C LEU A 34 -17.53 1.49 23.99
N LEU A 35 -17.52 0.77 22.86
CA LEU A 35 -18.69 -0.03 22.44
C LEU A 35 -19.01 -1.16 23.43
N ARG A 36 -17.99 -1.82 23.98
CA ARG A 36 -18.16 -2.92 24.94
C ARG A 36 -18.68 -2.42 26.29
N ASP A 37 -18.12 -1.31 26.79
CA ASP A 37 -18.32 -0.84 28.16
C ASP A 37 -19.47 0.17 28.29
N SER A 38 -20.02 0.64 27.16
CA SER A 38 -21.12 1.64 27.13
C SER A 38 -22.48 1.14 27.63
N GLY A 39 -22.72 -0.17 27.63
CA GLY A 39 -24.01 -0.74 28.02
C GLY A 39 -25.20 -0.12 27.25
N GLY A 40 -26.18 0.41 28.00
CA GLY A 40 -27.36 1.10 27.45
C GLY A 40 -27.24 2.63 27.40
N ALA A 41 -26.11 3.21 27.80
CA ALA A 41 -25.94 4.66 27.86
C ALA A 41 -25.61 5.30 26.50
N MET A 42 -25.14 4.50 25.55
CA MET A 42 -24.74 4.97 24.22
C MET A 42 -25.92 4.90 23.25
N ASP A 43 -26.20 6.03 22.61
CA ASP A 43 -27.23 6.09 21.59
C ASP A 43 -26.78 5.41 20.29
N GLU A 44 -27.74 5.22 19.40
CA GLU A 44 -27.51 4.52 18.13
C GLU A 44 -26.65 5.33 17.14
N ALA A 45 -26.58 6.66 17.27
CA ALA A 45 -25.69 7.49 16.45
C ALA A 45 -24.23 7.38 16.92
N GLU A 46 -23.98 7.39 18.22
CA GLU A 46 -22.67 7.18 18.83
C GLU A 46 -22.15 5.76 18.54
N ARG A 47 -23.01 4.75 18.67
CA ARG A 47 -22.67 3.36 18.33
C ARG A 47 -22.17 3.25 16.90
N ARG A 48 -22.92 3.80 15.93
CA ARG A 48 -22.50 3.84 14.53
C ARG A 48 -21.20 4.59 14.33
N ARG A 49 -21.00 5.72 15.02
CA ARG A 49 -19.75 6.48 14.92
C ARG A 49 -18.54 5.64 15.36
N PHE A 50 -18.60 4.97 16.50
CA PHE A 50 -17.49 4.12 16.95
C PHE A 50 -17.27 2.90 16.05
N SER A 51 -18.34 2.25 15.57
CA SER A 51 -18.22 1.17 14.58
C SER A 51 -17.58 1.66 13.27
N ASN A 52 -17.96 2.84 12.78
CA ASN A 52 -17.37 3.43 11.58
C ASN A 52 -15.89 3.79 11.78
N ASN A 53 -15.51 4.27 12.98
CA ASN A 53 -14.10 4.51 13.31
C ASN A 53 -13.29 3.22 13.21
N ILE A 54 -13.79 2.13 13.81
CA ILE A 54 -13.15 0.80 13.74
C ILE A 54 -12.96 0.37 12.28
N VAL A 55 -14.00 0.46 11.45
CA VAL A 55 -13.91 0.06 10.02
C VAL A 55 -12.90 0.92 9.27
N THR A 56 -12.90 2.23 9.52
CA THR A 56 -11.98 3.17 8.86
C THR A 56 -10.53 2.86 9.22
N ASP A 57 -10.23 2.69 10.51
CA ASP A 57 -8.88 2.43 10.98
C ASP A 57 -8.40 1.01 10.62
N ALA A 58 -9.31 0.03 10.56
CA ALA A 58 -8.99 -1.30 10.03
C ALA A 58 -8.62 -1.23 8.53
N GLY A 59 -9.32 -0.40 7.76
CA GLY A 59 -8.97 -0.11 6.36
C GLY A 59 -7.56 0.51 6.23
N ARG A 60 -7.22 1.46 7.10
CA ARG A 60 -5.88 2.07 7.16
C ARG A 60 -4.80 1.03 7.49
N LEU A 61 -5.03 0.17 8.48
CA LEU A 61 -4.12 -0.94 8.81
C LEU A 61 -3.89 -1.86 7.61
N ASN A 62 -4.96 -2.24 6.90
CA ASN A 62 -4.85 -3.09 5.72
C ASN A 62 -4.01 -2.43 4.60
N LEU A 63 -4.15 -1.13 4.39
CA LEU A 63 -3.32 -0.40 3.43
C LEU A 63 -1.83 -0.40 3.83
N LEU A 64 -1.51 -0.19 5.11
CA LEU A 64 -0.13 -0.23 5.62
C LEU A 64 0.50 -1.61 5.46
N VAL A 65 -0.27 -2.68 5.73
CA VAL A 65 0.19 -4.07 5.53
C VAL A 65 0.47 -4.35 4.05
N ARG A 66 -0.39 -3.89 3.14
CA ARG A 66 -0.15 -4.03 1.69
C ARG A 66 1.14 -3.35 1.27
N ARG A 67 1.37 -2.11 1.71
CA ARG A 67 2.62 -1.37 1.44
C ARG A 67 3.87 -2.10 1.91
N LEU A 68 3.81 -2.76 3.09
CA LEU A 68 4.92 -3.59 3.57
C LEU A 68 5.16 -4.82 2.67
N LEU A 69 4.09 -5.49 2.23
CA LEU A 69 4.20 -6.63 1.32
C LEU A 69 4.73 -6.22 -0.05
N ASP A 70 4.31 -5.06 -0.56
CA ASP A 70 4.77 -4.54 -1.85
C ASP A 70 6.23 -4.13 -1.79
N LEU A 71 6.68 -3.55 -0.66
CA LEU A 71 8.11 -3.31 -0.43
C LEU A 71 8.89 -4.63 -0.38
N ALA A 72 8.42 -5.62 0.39
CA ALA A 72 9.08 -6.92 0.50
C ALA A 72 9.16 -7.65 -0.86
N ARG A 73 8.15 -7.49 -1.71
CA ARG A 73 8.17 -7.98 -3.11
C ARG A 73 9.19 -7.22 -3.94
N ALA A 74 9.16 -5.89 -3.89
CA ALA A 74 10.12 -5.03 -4.60
C ALA A 74 11.57 -5.36 -4.22
N GLU A 75 11.81 -5.76 -2.98
CA GLU A 75 13.13 -6.16 -2.50
C GLU A 75 13.64 -7.49 -3.07
N ASN A 76 12.73 -8.42 -3.34
CA ASN A 76 13.01 -9.73 -3.90
C ASN A 76 13.01 -9.74 -5.43
N LEU A 77 12.84 -8.58 -6.07
CA LEU A 77 12.96 -8.45 -7.52
C LEU A 77 14.43 -8.61 -7.91
N GLU A 78 14.82 -9.85 -8.16
CA GLU A 78 16.07 -10.15 -8.84
C GLU A 78 15.95 -9.69 -10.31
N PRO A 79 17.04 -9.16 -10.92
CA PRO A 79 17.07 -8.93 -12.35
C PRO A 79 16.89 -10.27 -13.06
N SER A 80 15.67 -10.55 -13.57
CA SER A 80 15.38 -11.82 -14.25
C SER A 80 16.09 -11.95 -15.60
N GLY A 81 16.80 -10.91 -16.04
CA GLY A 81 17.37 -10.81 -17.39
C GLY A 81 16.32 -10.61 -18.48
N GLU A 82 15.04 -10.61 -18.10
CA GLU A 82 13.93 -10.36 -18.99
C GLU A 82 13.80 -8.85 -19.24
N SER A 83 13.30 -8.53 -20.43
CA SER A 83 12.99 -7.16 -20.80
C SER A 83 11.54 -7.07 -21.24
N THR A 84 10.93 -5.93 -20.95
CA THR A 84 9.57 -5.60 -21.39
C THR A 84 9.56 -4.20 -21.98
N THR A 85 8.46 -3.82 -22.63
CA THR A 85 8.24 -2.44 -23.08
C THR A 85 7.23 -1.76 -22.15
N LEU A 86 7.29 -0.42 -22.06
CA LEU A 86 6.34 0.34 -21.26
C LEU A 86 4.90 0.15 -21.77
N HIS A 87 4.74 -0.02 -23.09
CA HIS A 87 3.45 -0.33 -23.71
C HIS A 87 2.89 -1.67 -23.24
N ALA A 88 3.70 -2.74 -23.26
CA ALA A 88 3.27 -4.07 -22.84
C ALA A 88 2.91 -4.12 -21.35
N ALA A 89 3.68 -3.43 -20.50
CA ALA A 89 3.41 -3.39 -19.07
C ALA A 89 2.15 -2.60 -18.71
N LEU A 90 1.91 -1.45 -19.36
CA LEU A 90 0.67 -0.68 -19.16
C LEU A 90 -0.57 -1.47 -19.60
N ALA A 91 -0.48 -2.22 -20.70
CA ALA A 91 -1.56 -3.09 -21.15
C ALA A 91 -1.84 -4.25 -20.17
N SER A 92 -0.88 -4.61 -19.32
CA SER A 92 -1.02 -5.66 -18.31
C SER A 92 -1.58 -5.16 -16.97
N LEU A 93 -1.73 -3.84 -16.80
CA LEU A 93 -2.32 -3.28 -15.58
C LEU A 93 -3.81 -3.63 -15.49
N PRO A 94 -4.33 -3.82 -14.26
CA PRO A 94 -5.76 -4.05 -14.06
C PRO A 94 -6.60 -2.91 -14.65
N ILE A 95 -7.66 -3.26 -15.40
CA ILE A 95 -8.56 -2.31 -16.07
C ILE A 95 -9.35 -1.43 -15.07
N ASP A 96 -9.39 -1.79 -13.79
CA ASP A 96 -10.06 -1.03 -12.71
C ASP A 96 -9.21 0.13 -12.17
N THR A 97 -8.18 0.56 -12.89
CA THR A 97 -7.45 1.77 -12.55
C THR A 97 -8.36 2.99 -12.73
N ARG A 98 -8.60 3.72 -11.64
CA ARG A 98 -9.36 4.99 -11.62
C ARG A 98 -8.68 6.13 -12.40
N LEU A 99 -7.58 5.86 -13.07
CA LEU A 99 -6.67 6.81 -13.69
C LEU A 99 -6.53 6.49 -15.18
N GLU A 100 -6.67 7.51 -16.03
CA GLU A 100 -6.36 7.41 -17.45
C GLU A 100 -4.86 7.60 -17.64
N ALA A 101 -4.14 6.54 -18.01
CA ALA A 101 -2.73 6.61 -18.35
C ALA A 101 -2.55 6.93 -19.84
N ARG A 102 -1.77 7.97 -20.16
CA ARG A 102 -1.39 8.30 -21.55
C ARG A 102 0.11 8.23 -21.72
N LEU A 103 0.53 7.57 -22.81
CA LEU A 103 1.91 7.51 -23.23
C LEU A 103 2.20 8.60 -24.27
N GLU A 104 2.99 9.60 -23.90
CA GLU A 104 3.52 10.59 -24.85
C GLU A 104 4.88 10.11 -25.39
N GLY A 105 4.84 9.09 -26.24
CA GLY A 105 6.03 8.49 -26.86
C GLY A 105 6.78 7.49 -25.98
N GLY A 106 7.82 6.86 -26.55
CA GLY A 106 8.71 5.93 -25.81
C GLY A 106 8.08 4.59 -25.41
N GLY A 107 6.91 4.23 -25.94
CA GLY A 107 6.20 2.99 -25.60
C GLY A 107 6.99 1.71 -25.90
N ASP A 108 7.81 1.74 -26.96
CA ASP A 108 8.65 0.62 -27.41
C ASP A 108 10.06 0.62 -26.77
N ILE A 109 10.33 1.53 -25.83
CA ILE A 109 11.61 1.52 -25.11
C ILE A 109 11.69 0.21 -24.33
N GLY A 110 12.69 -0.61 -24.66
CA GLY A 110 13.03 -1.81 -23.93
C GLY A 110 13.56 -1.46 -22.55
N LEU A 111 12.86 -1.93 -21.52
CA LEU A 111 13.24 -1.79 -20.13
C LEU A 111 13.79 -3.14 -19.66
N GLY A 112 14.98 -3.15 -19.06
CA GLY A 112 15.62 -4.34 -18.48
C GLY A 112 14.97 -4.80 -17.18
N ILE A 113 13.65 -4.95 -17.20
CA ILE A 113 12.79 -5.35 -16.09
C ILE A 113 11.71 -6.28 -16.67
N SER A 114 11.30 -7.28 -15.90
CA SER A 114 10.18 -8.14 -16.31
C SER A 114 8.86 -7.35 -16.36
N SER A 115 7.90 -7.82 -17.15
CA SER A 115 6.56 -7.20 -17.21
C SER A 115 5.85 -7.21 -15.86
N GLU A 116 6.05 -8.25 -15.05
CA GLU A 116 5.48 -8.38 -13.71
C GLU A 116 6.04 -7.29 -12.77
N ASN A 117 7.36 -7.16 -12.74
CA ASN A 117 8.05 -6.21 -11.87
C ASN A 117 7.70 -4.76 -12.24
N LEU A 118 7.60 -4.47 -13.54
CA LEU A 118 7.16 -3.15 -14.01
C LEU A 118 5.70 -2.88 -13.65
N GLY A 119 4.83 -3.90 -13.72
CA GLY A 119 3.44 -3.81 -13.25
C GLY A 119 3.35 -3.43 -11.76
N ILE A 120 4.18 -4.03 -10.90
CA ILE A 120 4.24 -3.69 -9.47
C ILE A 120 4.68 -2.23 -9.26
N VAL A 121 5.71 -1.77 -9.98
CA VAL A 121 6.17 -0.37 -9.89
C VAL A 121 5.08 0.60 -10.32
N LEU A 122 4.41 0.33 -11.46
CA LEU A 122 3.34 1.18 -11.98
C LEU A 122 2.13 1.22 -11.04
N ALA A 123 1.73 0.08 -10.47
CA ALA A 123 0.65 0.02 -9.48
C ALA A 123 0.97 0.88 -8.24
N ASN A 124 2.20 0.80 -7.73
CA ASN A 124 2.65 1.64 -6.61
C ASN A 124 2.62 3.14 -6.93
N LEU A 125 2.94 3.53 -8.17
CA LEU A 125 2.89 4.95 -8.58
C LEU A 125 1.44 5.45 -8.68
N ILE A 126 0.53 4.63 -9.21
CA ILE A 126 -0.90 4.92 -9.35
C ILE A 126 -1.58 5.01 -7.98
N ASP A 127 -1.26 4.11 -7.04
CA ASP A 127 -1.83 4.14 -5.69
C ASP A 127 -1.30 5.31 -4.84
N ASN A 128 -0.17 5.90 -5.23
CA ASN A 128 0.44 7.06 -4.56
C ASN A 128 0.07 8.41 -5.20
N SER A 129 -0.63 8.43 -6.34
CA SER A 129 -1.14 9.64 -7.00
C SER A 129 -2.54 10.02 -6.54
#